data_AF-A0AA46SSX3-F1
#
_entry.id   AF-A0AA46SSX3-F1
#
_cell.length_a   1.000
_cell.length_b   1.000
_cell.length_c   1.000
_cell.angle_alpha   90.00
_cell.angle_beta   90.00
_cell.angle_gamma   90.00
#
_symmetry.space_group_name_H-M   'P 1'
#
loop_
_entity.id
_entity.type
_entity.pdbx_description
1 polymer ?
#
loop_
_entity_poly.entity_id
_entity_poly.type
_entity_poly.pdbx_seq_one_letter_code
_entity_poly.pdbx_strand_id
1 'polypeptide(L)'
;MGAYLADDTNMGLIGDDLDGEVGRPGFPVTTIDEEAVAVRWKGRPDSVFFQDGPYFPKSTQGGFRALATYANGDVAAARYSFGRGTVVLSGPHPEADRSWFEQAEIPLDRMPRTPVLQVLFDEFALPASQP
;
A
#
# COMPACT_ATOMS: atom_id res chain seq x y z
N MET A 1 -9.20 -5.56 6.73
CA MET A 1 -9.90 -5.18 5.47
C MET A 1 -9.57 -3.73 5.10
N GLY A 2 -8.35 -3.51 4.59
CA GLY A 2 -7.86 -2.20 4.15
C GLY A 2 -8.27 -1.90 2.71
N ALA A 3 -7.29 -1.75 1.82
CA ALA A 3 -7.52 -1.31 0.45
C ALA A 3 -8.40 -2.22 -0.43
N TYR A 4 -8.66 -3.48 -0.05
CA TYR A 4 -9.55 -4.39 -0.80
C TYR A 4 -10.94 -3.78 -1.08
N LEU A 5 -11.50 -3.00 -0.14
CA LEU A 5 -12.82 -2.40 -0.33
C LEU A 5 -12.87 -1.37 -1.47
N ALA A 6 -11.73 -0.93 -1.99
CA ALA A 6 -11.67 0.09 -3.04
C ALA A 6 -11.95 -0.44 -4.45
N ASP A 7 -11.90 -1.76 -4.66
CA ASP A 7 -12.04 -2.36 -5.99
C ASP A 7 -13.43 -2.18 -6.63
N ASP A 8 -13.55 -2.56 -7.91
CA ASP A 8 -14.76 -2.44 -8.73
C ASP A 8 -15.96 -3.20 -8.13
N THR A 9 -15.70 -4.33 -7.47
CA THR A 9 -16.75 -5.18 -6.90
C THR A 9 -17.27 -4.70 -5.54
N ASN A 10 -16.59 -3.74 -4.91
CA ASN A 10 -16.91 -3.19 -3.60
C ASN A 10 -17.35 -1.72 -3.68
N MET A 11 -16.47 -0.77 -3.33
CA MET A 11 -16.80 0.66 -3.36
C MET A 11 -16.63 1.30 -4.74
N GLY A 12 -16.00 0.61 -5.69
CA GLY A 12 -15.79 1.08 -7.05
C GLY A 12 -14.93 2.34 -7.13
N LEU A 13 -13.95 2.49 -6.22
CA LEU A 13 -13.04 3.64 -6.22
C LEU A 13 -11.95 3.51 -7.31
N ILE A 14 -11.61 2.27 -7.65
CA ILE A 14 -10.76 1.89 -8.77
C ILE A 14 -11.48 0.84 -9.63
N GLY A 15 -11.16 0.79 -10.92
CA GLY A 15 -11.71 -0.19 -11.86
C GLY A 15 -10.93 -1.50 -11.92
N ASP A 16 -9.94 -1.68 -11.04
CA ASP A 16 -9.15 -2.90 -10.93
C ASP A 16 -9.66 -3.76 -9.79
N ASP A 17 -9.73 -5.08 -10.00
CA ASP A 17 -9.94 -6.06 -8.95
C ASP A 17 -8.67 -6.21 -8.09
N LEU A 18 -8.84 -6.36 -6.78
CA LEU A 18 -7.72 -6.49 -5.84
C LEU A 18 -7.60 -7.89 -5.27
N ASP A 19 -6.45 -8.49 -5.50
CA ASP A 19 -6.03 -9.77 -4.92
C ASP A 19 -5.03 -9.54 -3.78
N GLY A 20 -4.95 -10.51 -2.88
CA GLY A 20 -4.01 -10.49 -1.76
C GLY A 20 -2.56 -10.65 -2.18
N GLU A 21 -1.66 -9.96 -1.47
CA GLU A 21 -0.22 -10.12 -1.66
C GLU A 21 0.33 -11.38 -0.96
N VAL A 22 -0.37 -11.87 0.07
CA VAL A 22 0.00 -13.09 0.81
C VAL A 22 0.14 -14.27 -0.14
N GLY A 23 1.29 -14.95 -0.08
CA GLY A 23 1.57 -16.14 -0.91
C GLY A 23 1.94 -15.84 -2.36
N ARG A 24 2.09 -14.57 -2.76
CA ARG A 24 2.54 -14.23 -4.11
C ARG A 24 3.99 -14.62 -4.38
N PRO A 25 4.35 -14.96 -5.64
CA PRO A 25 5.71 -15.34 -5.97
C PRO A 25 6.74 -14.30 -5.54
N GLY A 26 7.71 -14.72 -4.72
CA GLY A 26 8.78 -13.85 -4.23
C GLY A 26 8.41 -12.95 -3.04
N PHE A 27 7.15 -12.99 -2.57
CA PHE A 27 6.75 -12.31 -1.34
C PHE A 27 6.99 -13.23 -0.13
N PRO A 28 7.61 -12.75 0.97
CA PRO A 28 8.03 -13.62 2.07
C PRO A 28 6.89 -14.04 3.01
N VAL A 29 5.76 -13.32 3.01
CA VAL A 29 4.64 -13.59 3.94
C VAL A 29 3.65 -14.54 3.29
N THR A 30 3.36 -15.65 3.98
CA THR A 30 2.48 -16.72 3.50
C THR A 30 1.24 -16.94 4.39
N THR A 31 1.10 -16.15 5.45
CA THR A 31 -0.06 -16.15 6.35
C THR A 31 -0.69 -14.76 6.41
N ILE A 32 -1.81 -14.64 7.09
CA ILE A 32 -2.49 -13.35 7.33
C ILE A 32 -2.05 -12.69 8.64
N ASP A 33 -1.03 -13.26 9.29
CA ASP A 33 -0.50 -12.77 10.56
C ASP A 33 0.26 -11.44 10.37
N GLU A 34 0.49 -10.74 11.48
CA GLU A 34 1.19 -9.47 11.50
C GLU A 34 2.67 -9.64 11.18
N GLU A 35 3.17 -8.86 10.23
CA GLU A 35 4.57 -8.86 9.82
C GLU A 35 5.08 -7.46 9.49
N ALA A 36 6.40 -7.31 9.41
CA ALA A 36 7.03 -6.11 8.86
C ALA A 36 7.69 -6.43 7.52
N VAL A 37 7.18 -5.86 6.44
CA VAL A 37 7.59 -6.18 5.06
C VAL A 37 8.48 -5.10 4.46
N ALA A 38 9.48 -5.53 3.71
CA ALA A 38 10.36 -4.63 2.99
C ALA A 38 9.64 -4.00 1.79
N VAL A 39 9.73 -2.68 1.68
CA VAL A 39 9.15 -1.90 0.58
C VAL A 39 10.20 -0.98 -0.02
N ARG A 40 9.93 -0.50 -1.24
CA ARG A 40 10.63 0.65 -1.83
C ARG A 40 9.64 1.78 -2.03
N TRP A 41 9.66 2.77 -1.13
CA TRP A 41 8.80 3.94 -1.21
C TRP A 41 9.48 5.06 -2.00
N LYS A 42 8.88 5.51 -3.10
CA LYS A 42 9.50 6.52 -4.01
C LYS A 42 10.98 6.20 -4.33
N GLY A 43 11.28 4.90 -4.52
CA GLY A 43 12.61 4.36 -4.82
C GLY A 43 13.54 4.13 -3.63
N ARG A 44 13.18 4.55 -2.42
CA ARG A 44 13.97 4.39 -1.19
C ARG A 44 13.55 3.12 -0.42
N PRO A 45 14.49 2.26 -0.01
CA PRO A 45 14.17 1.11 0.83
C PRO A 45 13.60 1.54 2.19
N ASP A 46 12.53 0.87 2.62
CA ASP A 46 11.95 1.02 3.95
C ASP A 46 11.28 -0.29 4.39
N SER A 47 10.69 -0.30 5.58
CA SER A 47 9.89 -1.38 6.13
C SER A 47 8.54 -0.84 6.59
N VAL A 48 7.45 -1.57 6.40
CA VAL A 48 6.10 -1.15 6.82
C VAL A 48 5.37 -2.34 7.44
N PHE A 49 4.51 -2.07 8.41
CA PHE A 49 3.63 -3.07 9.01
C PHE A 49 2.69 -3.65 7.95
N PHE A 50 2.44 -4.95 8.00
CA PHE A 50 1.61 -5.67 7.05
C PHE A 50 0.76 -6.70 7.80
N GLN A 51 -0.52 -6.74 7.46
CA GLN A 51 -1.47 -7.75 7.92
C GLN A 51 -2.49 -7.92 6.80
N ASP A 52 -2.33 -8.96 5.99
CA ASP A 52 -3.23 -9.30 4.89
C ASP A 52 -3.56 -8.10 3.97
N GLY A 53 -2.55 -7.50 3.35
CA GLY A 53 -2.71 -6.40 2.40
C GLY A 53 -2.77 -6.86 0.93
N PRO A 54 -3.51 -6.16 0.05
CA PRO A 54 -3.45 -6.41 -1.38
C PRO A 54 -2.13 -5.94 -2.01
N TYR A 55 -1.94 -6.36 -3.26
CA TYR A 55 -1.11 -5.63 -4.22
C TYR A 55 -2.00 -4.90 -5.22
N PHE A 56 -1.44 -3.88 -5.87
CA PHE A 56 -2.15 -3.14 -6.91
C PHE A 56 -1.65 -3.59 -8.29
N PRO A 57 -2.54 -4.04 -9.20
CA PRO A 57 -2.14 -4.27 -10.58
C PRO A 57 -1.72 -2.96 -11.24
N LYS A 58 -0.87 -3.06 -12.27
CA LYS A 58 -0.57 -1.90 -13.11
C LYS A 58 -1.84 -1.51 -13.86
N SER A 59 -2.38 -0.34 -13.54
CA SER A 59 -3.64 0.13 -14.08
C SER A 59 -3.46 1.03 -15.29
N THR A 60 -4.43 1.00 -16.19
CA THR A 60 -4.61 2.01 -17.25
C THR A 60 -5.56 3.13 -16.83
N GLN A 61 -6.15 3.05 -15.63
CA GLN A 61 -7.03 4.08 -15.09
C GLN A 61 -6.30 5.43 -14.96
N GLY A 62 -7.02 6.51 -15.25
CA GLY A 62 -6.51 7.86 -15.11
C GLY A 62 -5.95 8.14 -13.71
N GLY A 63 -4.84 8.86 -13.65
CA GLY A 63 -4.17 9.19 -12.39
C GLY A 63 -3.37 8.06 -11.75
N PHE A 64 -3.35 6.86 -12.35
CA PHE A 64 -2.53 5.74 -11.86
C PHE A 64 -1.07 6.15 -11.68
N ARG A 65 -0.56 5.99 -10.46
CA ARG A 65 0.87 6.11 -10.16
C ARG A 65 1.25 5.18 -9.03
N ALA A 66 2.18 4.26 -9.30
CA ALA A 66 2.80 3.46 -8.26
C ALA A 66 3.65 4.37 -7.34
N LEU A 67 3.41 4.28 -6.03
CA LEU A 67 4.07 5.06 -4.99
C LEU A 67 5.12 4.24 -4.23
N ALA A 68 4.80 2.96 -4.02
CA ALA A 68 5.67 2.00 -3.38
C ALA A 68 5.55 0.63 -4.04
N THR A 69 6.60 -0.19 -3.92
CA THR A 69 6.58 -1.60 -4.30
C THR A 69 7.01 -2.48 -3.14
N TYR A 70 6.47 -3.68 -3.05
CA TYR A 70 7.03 -4.75 -2.23
C TYR A 70 8.37 -5.23 -2.79
N ALA A 71 9.09 -6.07 -2.04
CA ALA A 71 10.40 -6.59 -2.44
C ALA A 71 10.36 -7.48 -3.70
N ASN A 72 9.23 -8.14 -3.96
CA ASN A 72 9.00 -8.92 -5.20
C ASN A 72 8.69 -8.05 -6.43
N GLY A 73 8.53 -6.73 -6.24
CA GLY A 73 8.25 -5.77 -7.31
C GLY A 73 6.76 -5.48 -7.53
N ASP A 74 5.86 -6.16 -6.83
CA ASP A 74 4.43 -5.86 -6.88
C ASP A 74 4.15 -4.48 -6.24
N VAL A 75 3.12 -3.78 -6.73
CA VAL A 75 2.83 -2.41 -6.27
C VAL A 75 2.16 -2.49 -4.91
N ALA A 76 2.79 -1.87 -3.91
CA ALA A 76 2.35 -1.87 -2.52
C ALA A 76 1.48 -0.65 -2.18
N ALA A 77 1.61 0.44 -2.94
CA ALA A 77 0.75 1.61 -2.79
C ALA A 77 0.63 2.35 -4.12
N ALA A 78 -0.57 2.84 -4.42
CA ALA A 78 -0.85 3.51 -5.68
C ALA A 78 -1.84 4.67 -5.52
N ARG A 79 -1.72 5.65 -6.42
CA ARG A 79 -2.64 6.77 -6.57
C ARG A 79 -3.50 6.56 -7.81
N TYR A 80 -4.75 7.02 -7.77
CA TYR A 80 -5.73 7.00 -8.86
C TYR A 80 -6.52 8.31 -8.90
N SER A 81 -7.10 8.64 -10.06
CA SER A 81 -8.15 9.66 -10.17
C SER A 81 -9.52 9.01 -9.95
N PHE A 82 -10.39 9.66 -9.18
CA PHE A 82 -11.78 9.26 -8.99
C PHE A 82 -12.70 10.48 -9.03
N GLY A 83 -13.56 10.56 -10.05
CA GLY A 83 -14.34 11.75 -10.33
C GLY A 83 -13.44 12.98 -10.50
N ARG A 84 -13.60 13.98 -9.62
CA ARG A 84 -12.74 15.18 -9.58
C ARG A 84 -11.65 15.11 -8.51
N GLY A 85 -11.56 14.01 -7.78
CA GLY A 85 -10.68 13.80 -6.65
C GLY A 85 -9.53 12.85 -6.95
N THR A 86 -8.76 12.59 -5.89
CA THR A 86 -7.66 11.63 -5.89
C THR A 86 -7.97 10.55 -4.85
N VAL A 87 -7.72 9.30 -5.22
CA VAL A 87 -7.74 8.15 -4.32
C VAL A 87 -6.30 7.69 -4.16
N VAL A 88 -5.88 7.41 -2.93
CA VAL A 88 -4.56 6.87 -2.63
C VAL A 88 -4.76 5.64 -1.75
N LEU A 89 -4.20 4.53 -2.17
CA LEU A 89 -4.37 3.23 -1.54
C LEU A 89 -3.01 2.65 -1.15
N SER A 90 -3.00 1.93 -0.03
CA SER A 90 -1.84 1.22 0.49
C SER A 90 -2.28 -0.20 0.85
N GLY A 91 -1.48 -1.18 0.43
CA GLY A 91 -1.60 -2.56 0.83
C GLY A 91 -1.10 -2.79 2.26
N PRO A 92 0.15 -2.40 2.60
CA PRO A 92 0.61 -2.42 3.98
C PRO A 92 -0.02 -1.26 4.78
N HIS A 93 0.18 -1.27 6.10
CA HIS A 93 -0.38 -0.32 7.06
C HIS A 93 0.63 0.77 7.47
N PRO A 94 0.81 1.85 6.68
CA PRO A 94 1.66 3.00 7.01
C PRO A 94 1.18 3.77 8.23
N GLU A 95 -0.09 3.60 8.63
CA GLU A 95 -0.71 4.17 9.83
C GLU A 95 -0.34 3.43 11.12
N ALA A 96 0.23 2.22 11.02
CA ALA A 96 0.58 1.42 12.18
C ALA A 96 1.62 2.16 13.04
N ASP A 97 1.23 2.48 14.27
CA ASP A 97 2.10 3.11 15.24
C ASP A 97 2.91 2.07 16.03
N ARG A 98 3.74 2.54 16.97
CA ARG A 98 4.57 1.70 17.82
C ARG A 98 3.77 0.58 18.52
N SER A 99 2.53 0.85 18.94
CA SER A 99 1.73 -0.10 19.72
C SER A 99 1.36 -1.34 18.90
N TRP A 100 1.17 -1.20 17.59
CA TRP A 100 0.88 -2.32 16.70
C TRP A 100 2.07 -3.29 16.63
N PHE A 101 3.29 -2.75 16.50
CA PHE A 101 4.52 -3.55 16.50
C PHE A 101 4.74 -4.25 17.85
N GLU A 102 4.52 -3.55 18.96
CA GLU A 102 4.65 -4.14 20.30
C GLU A 102 3.62 -5.26 20.55
N GLN A 103 2.37 -5.08 20.11
CA GLN A 103 1.31 -6.08 20.25
C GLN A 103 1.54 -7.31 19.38
N ALA A 104 2.08 -7.11 18.18
CA ALA A 104 2.44 -8.18 17.25
C ALA A 104 3.79 -8.84 17.58
N GLU A 105 4.47 -8.41 18.64
CA GLU A 105 5.82 -8.86 19.01
C GLU A 105 6.87 -8.65 17.89
N ILE A 106 6.63 -7.67 17.00
CA ILE A 106 7.55 -7.30 15.92
C ILE A 106 8.60 -6.32 16.48
N PRO A 107 9.90 -6.59 16.29
CA PRO A 107 10.97 -5.70 16.75
C PRO A 107 10.83 -4.26 16.23
N LEU A 108 11.00 -3.27 17.11
CA LEU A 108 10.82 -1.85 16.76
C LEU A 108 11.84 -1.30 15.77
N ASP A 109 12.98 -1.99 15.57
CA ASP A 109 13.94 -1.64 14.52
C ASP A 109 13.45 -2.00 13.10
N ARG A 110 12.32 -2.73 13.01
CA ARG A 110 11.56 -3.01 11.78
C ARG A 110 10.50 -1.96 11.46
N MET A 111 10.29 -0.98 12.34
CA MET A 111 9.39 0.14 12.05
C MET A 111 9.88 0.96 10.84
N PRO A 112 8.96 1.65 10.12
CA PRO A 112 9.35 2.58 9.07
C PRO A 112 10.38 3.60 9.56
N ARG A 113 11.47 3.77 8.81
CA ARG A 113 12.50 4.76 9.10
C ARG A 113 12.17 6.13 8.51
N THR A 114 11.25 6.17 7.56
CA THR A 114 10.71 7.40 6.97
C THR A 114 9.24 7.58 7.36
N PRO A 115 8.70 8.81 7.32
CA PRO A 115 7.30 9.07 7.66
C PRO A 115 6.37 8.63 6.53
N VAL A 116 6.26 7.31 6.29
CA VAL A 116 5.53 6.72 5.15
C VAL A 116 4.07 7.18 5.04
N LEU A 117 3.38 7.38 6.17
CA LEU A 117 2.03 7.93 6.18
C LEU A 117 1.98 9.39 5.68
N GLN A 118 2.93 10.23 6.09
CA GLN A 118 3.01 11.60 5.59
C GLN A 118 3.30 11.60 4.08
N VAL A 119 4.18 10.71 3.61
CA VAL A 119 4.51 10.58 2.19
C VAL A 119 3.29 10.19 1.34
N LEU A 120 2.34 9.45 1.90
CA LEU A 120 1.02 9.21 1.29
C LEU A 120 0.15 10.46 1.29
N PHE A 121 0.09 11.21 2.39
CA PHE A 121 -0.73 12.42 2.43
C PHE A 121 -0.25 13.51 1.46
N ASP A 122 1.07 13.58 1.21
CA ASP A 122 1.65 14.50 0.24
C ASP A 122 1.12 14.26 -1.19
N GLU A 123 0.55 13.09 -1.48
CA GLU A 123 -0.06 12.77 -2.77
C GLU A 123 -1.35 13.55 -3.06
N PHE A 124 -2.05 13.99 -2.01
CA PHE A 124 -3.24 14.83 -2.13
C PHE A 124 -2.91 16.29 -2.40
N ALA A 125 -1.69 16.73 -2.09
CA ALA A 125 -1.23 18.08 -2.42
C ALA A 125 -0.87 18.24 -3.92
N LEU A 126 -0.79 17.13 -4.66
CA LEU A 126 -0.54 17.13 -6.09
C LEU A 126 -1.88 17.24 -6.84
N PRO A 127 -1.99 18.10 -7.88
CA PRO A 127 -3.20 18.20 -8.67
C PRO A 127 -3.56 16.83 -9.27
N ALA A 128 -4.86 16.51 -9.30
CA ALA A 128 -5.35 15.37 -10.07
C ALA A 128 -4.84 15.50 -11.51
N SER A 129 -4.19 14.46 -12.03
CA SER A 129 -3.77 14.45 -13.43
C SER A 129 -5.04 14.58 -14.27
N GLN A 130 -5.13 15.64 -15.07
CA GLN A 130 -6.26 15.83 -15.98
C GLN A 130 -6.26 14.71 -17.03
N PRO A 131 -7.43 14.18 -17.42
CA PRO A 131 -7.54 13.23 -18.51
C PRO A 131 -7.12 13.85 -19.85
#